data_AF-A0A349BM75-F1
#
_entry.id   AF-A0A349BM75-F1
#
_cell.length_a   1.000
_cell.length_b   1.000
_cell.length_c   1.000
_cell.angle_alpha   90.00
_cell.angle_beta   90.00
_cell.angle_gamma   90.00
#
_symmetry.space_group_name_H-M   'P 1'
#
loop_
_entity.id
_entity.type
_entity.pdbx_description
1 polymer ?
#
loop_
_entity_poly.entity_id
_entity_poly.type
_entity_poly.pdbx_seq_one_letter_code
_entity_poly.pdbx_strand_id
1 'polypeptide(L)' 'MAEAFKGIYNRRHPERTDYYRIIEGSFDEFERSYPDQFEEKYGYLRTEAMKAIYSFLDCGIPENGQCFFRCAQCKQCH' A
#
# COMPACT_ATOMS: atom_id res chain seq x y z
N MET A 1 34.95 -6.22 23.41
CA MET A 1 34.82 -5.13 22.43
C MET A 1 34.16 -5.71 21.17
N ALA A 2 32.84 -5.92 21.20
CA ALA A 2 32.10 -6.47 20.06
C ALA A 2 30.84 -5.62 19.89
N GLU A 3 31.04 -4.39 19.44
CA GLU A 3 29.97 -3.44 19.14
C GLU A 3 29.68 -3.43 17.65
N ALA A 4 28.40 -3.20 17.34
CA ALA A 4 27.75 -3.11 16.03
C ALA A 4 27.23 -4.42 15.42
N PHE A 5 26.26 -5.06 16.08
CA PHE A 5 25.20 -5.76 15.35
C PHE A 5 24.30 -4.70 14.68
N LYS A 6 24.79 -4.10 13.58
CA LYS A 6 23.92 -3.37 12.64
C LYS A 6 22.95 -4.40 12.10
N GLY A 7 21.69 -4.38 12.57
CA GLY A 7 20.64 -5.24 12.06
C GLY A 7 20.64 -5.20 10.53
N ILE A 8 20.86 -6.35 9.91
CA ILE A 8 20.80 -6.49 8.45
C ILE A 8 19.38 -6.06 8.03
N TYR A 9 19.29 -5.05 7.16
CA TYR A 9 17.99 -4.61 6.63
C TYR A 9 17.34 -5.78 5.91
N ASN A 10 16.28 -6.32 6.49
CA ASN A 10 15.46 -7.34 5.85
C ASN A 10 14.47 -6.64 4.92
N ARG A 11 14.59 -6.90 3.62
CA ARG A 11 13.65 -6.40 2.64
C ARG A 11 12.24 -6.89 3.02
N ARG A 12 11.29 -5.97 3.11
CA ARG A 12 9.88 -6.31 3.33
C ARG A 12 9.33 -6.98 2.07
N HIS A 13 8.44 -7.95 2.27
CA HIS A 13 7.69 -8.61 1.20
C HIS A 13 6.19 -8.41 1.46
N PRO A 14 5.64 -7.22 1.16
CA PRO A 14 4.23 -6.92 1.39
C PRO A 14 3.29 -7.94 0.73
N GLU A 15 3.66 -8.45 -0.44
CA GLU A 15 2.94 -9.46 -1.21
C GLU A 15 2.73 -10.80 -0.46
N ARG A 16 3.52 -11.03 0.59
CA ARG A 16 3.39 -12.20 1.46
C ARG A 16 2.42 -11.99 2.61
N THR A 17 2.01 -10.76 2.87
CA THR A 17 1.06 -10.46 3.93
C THR A 17 -0.37 -10.73 3.46
N ASP A 18 -1.18 -11.31 4.33
CA ASP A 18 -2.58 -11.62 4.01
C ASP A 18 -3.37 -10.35 3.68
N TYR A 19 -3.07 -9.25 4.38
CA TYR A 19 -3.70 -7.95 4.13
C TYR A 19 -3.47 -7.47 2.68
N TYR A 20 -2.23 -7.52 2.20
CA TYR A 20 -1.93 -7.14 0.81
C TYR A 20 -2.68 -8.01 -0.20
N ARG A 21 -2.70 -9.34 0.00
CA ARG A 21 -3.36 -10.27 -0.92
C ARG A 21 -4.87 -10.07 -0.98
N ILE A 22 -5.50 -9.78 0.16
CA ILE A 22 -6.94 -9.48 0.20
C ILE A 22 -7.24 -8.20 -0.57
N ILE A 23 -6.46 -7.14 -0.33
CA ILE A 23 -6.66 -5.87 -1.03
C ILE A 23 -6.42 -6.04 -2.53
N GLU A 24 -5.31 -6.67 -2.94
CA GLU A 24 -5.00 -6.92 -4.34
C GLU A 24 -6.10 -7.73 -5.04
N GLY A 25 -6.62 -8.79 -4.39
CA GLY A 25 -7.61 -9.68 -4.98
C GLY A 25 -9.05 -9.16 -4.97
N SER A 26 -9.40 -8.23 -4.07
CA SER A 26 -10.79 -7.77 -3.88
C SER A 26 -11.04 -6.31 -4.26
N PHE A 27 -10.00 -5.47 -4.38
CA PHE A 27 -10.20 -4.03 -4.55
C PHE A 27 -10.80 -3.65 -5.91
N ASP A 28 -10.46 -4.36 -7.00
CA ASP A 28 -11.05 -4.12 -8.33
C ASP A 28 -12.57 -4.39 -8.34
N GLU A 29 -13.00 -5.52 -7.75
CA GLU A 29 -14.43 -5.85 -7.57
C GLU A 29 -15.13 -4.82 -6.67
N PHE A 30 -14.47 -4.39 -5.60
CA PHE A 30 -14.98 -3.36 -4.70
C PHE A 30 -15.20 -2.04 -5.44
N GLU A 31 -14.22 -1.56 -6.22
CA GLU A 31 -14.33 -0.30 -6.96
C GLU A 31 -15.51 -0.34 -7.95
N ARG A 32 -15.69 -1.46 -8.66
CA ARG A 32 -16.79 -1.65 -9.62
C ARG A 32 -18.16 -1.70 -8.97
N SER A 33 -18.27 -2.36 -7.81
CA SER A 33 -19.54 -2.56 -7.12
C SER A 33 -19.89 -1.43 -6.14
N TYR A 34 -18.96 -0.50 -5.89
CA TYR A 34 -19.15 0.59 -4.95
C TYR A 34 -20.35 1.50 -5.26
N PRO A 35 -20.55 1.96 -6.51
CA PRO A 35 -21.69 2.80 -6.85
C PRO A 35 -23.03 2.15 -6.54
N ASP A 36 -23.16 0.84 -6.79
CA ASP A 36 -24.41 0.11 -6.60
C ASP A 36 -24.67 -0.28 -5.14
N GLN A 37 -23.63 -0.60 -4.37
CA GLN A 37 -23.78 -1.18 -3.02
C GLN A 37 -23.57 -0.18 -1.88
N PHE A 38 -22.75 0.85 -2.08
CA PHE A 38 -22.25 1.68 -0.98
C PHE A 38 -22.45 3.18 -1.19
N GLU A 39 -22.57 3.66 -2.43
CA GLU A 39 -22.68 5.10 -2.72
C GLU A 39 -23.94 5.73 -2.11
N GLU A 40 -25.08 5.03 -2.10
CA GLU A 40 -26.32 5.53 -1.48
C GLU A 40 -26.13 5.84 0.02
N LYS A 41 -25.36 5.02 0.72
CA LYS A 41 -25.21 5.10 2.18
C LYS A 41 -24.00 5.93 2.63
N TYR A 42 -22.90 5.85 1.89
CA TYR A 42 -21.61 6.45 2.27
C TYR A 42 -21.18 7.60 1.36
N GLY A 43 -21.93 7.87 0.28
CA GLY A 43 -21.54 8.79 -0.78
C GLY A 43 -20.49 8.17 -1.69
N TYR A 44 -20.14 8.91 -2.74
CA TYR A 44 -19.21 8.46 -3.78
C TYR A 44 -17.84 8.08 -3.23
N LEU A 45 -17.19 7.12 -3.89
CA LEU A 45 -15.83 6.70 -3.54
C LEU A 45 -14.86 7.85 -3.84
N ARG A 46 -14.20 8.36 -2.80
CA ARG A 46 -13.27 9.48 -2.95
C ARG A 46 -12.00 9.05 -3.65
N THR A 47 -11.55 9.88 -4.60
CA THR A 47 -10.29 9.69 -5.32
C THR A 47 -9.09 9.59 -4.38
N GLU A 48 -9.09 10.29 -3.24
CA GLU A 48 -8.02 10.21 -2.23
C GLU A 48 -7.91 8.81 -1.61
N ALA A 49 -9.06 8.16 -1.35
CA ALA A 49 -9.09 6.81 -0.79
C ALA A 49 -8.57 5.79 -1.82
N MET A 50 -8.98 5.92 -3.08
CA MET A 50 -8.45 5.10 -4.18
C MET A 50 -6.94 5.28 -4.31
N LYS A 51 -6.46 6.52 -4.35
CA LYS A 51 -5.02 6.82 -4.43
C LYS A 51 -4.22 6.20 -3.29
N ALA A 52 -4.74 6.22 -2.07
CA ALA A 52 -4.08 5.60 -0.92
C ALA A 52 -3.98 4.07 -1.07
N ILE A 53 -5.05 3.41 -1.53
CA ILE A 53 -5.05 1.96 -1.77
C ILE A 53 -4.08 1.60 -2.91
N TYR A 54 -4.11 2.32 -4.03
CA TYR A 54 -3.17 2.08 -5.14
C TYR A 54 -1.71 2.32 -4.73
N SER A 55 -1.45 3.36 -3.93
CA SER A 55 -0.11 3.62 -3.38
C SER A 55 0.33 2.52 -2.41
N PHE A 56 -0.60 1.99 -1.62
CA PHE A 56 -0.36 0.82 -0.78
C PHE A 56 -0.07 -0.44 -1.60
N LEU A 57 -0.75 -0.67 -2.72
CA LEU A 57 -0.42 -1.80 -3.59
C LEU A 57 0.94 -1.64 -4.28
N ASP A 58 1.38 -0.41 -4.57
CA ASP A 58 2.69 -0.15 -5.16
C ASP A 58 3.86 -0.42 -4.18
N CYS A 59 3.71 0.00 -2.91
CA CYS A 59 4.81 -0.04 -1.92
C CYS A 59 4.60 -0.93 -0.69
N GLY A 60 3.36 -1.39 -0.46
CA GLY A 60 2.98 -2.25 0.65
C GLY A 60 2.94 -1.60 2.03
N ILE A 61 2.91 -0.26 2.12
CA ILE A 61 2.95 0.49 3.38
C ILE A 61 1.64 1.26 3.57
N PRO A 62 0.80 0.91 4.56
CA PRO A 62 -0.56 1.46 4.71
C PRO A 62 -0.62 2.96 4.99
N GLU A 63 0.42 3.53 5.60
CA GLU A 63 0.38 4.89 6.16
C GLU A 63 0.81 5.98 5.17
N ASN A 64 0.98 5.68 3.87
CA ASN A 64 1.60 6.59 2.90
C ASN A 64 2.97 7.16 3.39
N GLY A 65 4.07 6.46 3.08
CA GLY A 65 5.25 7.19 2.61
C GLY A 65 6.30 7.69 3.60
N GLN A 66 6.66 6.95 4.67
CA GLN A 66 8.03 7.11 5.19
C GLN A 66 9.01 6.28 4.36
N CYS A 67 9.26 6.78 3.16
CA CYS A 67 10.37 6.34 2.35
C CYS A 67 11.65 6.95 2.94
N PHE A 68 12.34 6.19 3.80
CA PHE A 68 13.61 6.63 4.36
C PHE A 68 14.67 6.88 3.28
N PHE A 69 14.51 6.25 2.10
CA PHE A 69 15.40 6.41 0.96
C PHE A 69 14.63 6.24 -0.36
N ARG A 70 14.67 7.26 -1.22
CA ARG A 70 14.13 7.19 -2.59
C ARG A 70 15.22 6.74 -3.54
N CYS A 71 14.88 5.91 -4.53
CA CYS A 71 15.82 5.58 -5.60
C CYS A 71 16.29 6.88 -6.29
N ALA A 72 17.60 7.07 -6.42
CA ALA A 72 18.16 8.29 -6.99
C ALA A 72 17.73 8.52 -8.45
N GLN A 73 17.41 7.43 -9.15
CA GLN A 73 17.18 7.40 -10.60
C GLN A 73 15.71 7.55 -10.99
N CYS A 74 14.78 6.91 -10.29
CA CYS A 74 13.34 7.01 -10.60
C CYS A 74 12.53 7.76 -9.53
N LYS A 75 13.15 8.15 -8.41
CA LYS A 75 12.52 8.89 -7.28
C LYS A 75 11.34 8.19 -6.60
N GLN A 76 11.05 6.94 -6.97
CA GLN A 76 10.04 6.10 -6.35
C GLN A 76 10.60 5.33 -5.14
N CYS A 77 9.69 4.75 -4.38
CA CYS A 77 9.96 3.99 -3.17
C CYS A 77 9.69 2.51 -3.43
N HIS A 78 10.76 1.74 -3.63
CA HIS A 78 10.73 0.29 -3.84
C HIS A 78 11.12 -0.50 -2.59
#